data_AF-A0A2E1SWI9-F1
#
_entry.id   AF-A0A2E1SWI9-F1
#
_cell.length_a   1.000
_cell.length_b   1.000
_cell.length_c   1.000
_cell.angle_alpha   90.00
_cell.angle_beta   90.00
_cell.angle_gamma   90.00
#
_symmetry.space_group_name_H-M   'P 1'
#
loop_
_entity.id
_entity.type
_entity.pdbx_description
1 polymer ?
#
loop_
_entity_poly.entity_id
_entity_poly.type
_entity_poly.pdbx_seq_one_letter_code
_entity_poly.pdbx_strand_id
1 'polypeptide(L)'
;MITRTLSFLLISVLLTACSLFEPEANLKSERQLWEEAQGHMDGSRYLEAITSLEELDRRFPFGQYADGTQLDLVYAYFKSSKYELARLTADRFIRLNPDHPEADYAQYMKGLSSYASNDSMVSRYLPGDETGRDIGGARAAIDDFKQLLERYPDSEYKEDATLRLIYVRNQLAEYEVNVTRYYIRKGAYLAAANRARQVVEGYPSTPAVIDALIVMHLAFEALGLPLESQDALFVLSENYPEYVAGERGNQRLAAGVLYEEGETLTSILTLGFMGGGGDLADRLAAFSQSRRLDTSRRPQATLRPAEDAPAVDAPRVVDEVFF
;
A
#
# COMPACT_ATOMS: atom_id res chain seq x y z
N MET A 1 -31.82 18.85 71.69
CA MET A 1 -30.34 18.86 71.83
C MET A 1 -29.68 17.76 71.02
N ILE A 2 -30.21 16.53 71.03
CA ILE A 2 -29.66 15.37 70.29
C ILE A 2 -29.59 15.58 68.75
N THR A 3 -30.58 16.27 68.16
CA THR A 3 -30.59 16.54 66.71
C THR A 3 -29.51 17.53 66.27
N ARG A 4 -29.21 18.56 67.08
CA ARG A 4 -28.12 19.50 66.82
C ARG A 4 -26.75 18.84 66.94
N THR A 5 -26.55 17.98 67.93
CA THR A 5 -25.28 17.24 68.08
C THR A 5 -25.06 16.23 66.95
N LEU A 6 -26.13 15.60 66.44
CA LEU A 6 -26.02 14.68 65.30
C LEU A 6 -25.65 15.40 63.99
N SER A 7 -26.22 16.59 63.75
CA SER A 7 -25.88 17.41 62.58
C SER A 7 -24.44 17.90 62.61
N PHE A 8 -23.92 18.29 63.79
CA PHE A 8 -22.51 18.68 63.92
C PHE A 8 -21.56 17.50 63.68
N LEU A 9 -21.92 16.30 64.15
CA LEU A 9 -21.12 15.08 63.93
C LEU A 9 -21.09 14.66 62.45
N LEU A 10 -22.23 14.76 61.76
CA LEU A 10 -22.34 14.44 60.33
C LEU A 10 -21.52 15.42 59.47
N ILE A 11 -21.54 16.72 59.81
CA ILE A 11 -20.74 17.74 59.13
C ILE A 11 -19.24 17.51 59.36
N SER A 12 -18.82 17.11 60.57
CA SER A 12 -17.40 16.79 60.82
C SER A 12 -16.90 15.57 60.03
N VAL A 13 -17.76 14.55 59.82
CA VAL A 13 -17.41 13.37 59.02
C VAL A 13 -17.35 13.70 57.53
N LEU A 14 -18.23 14.57 57.05
CA LEU A 14 -18.22 15.04 55.66
C LEU A 14 -17.00 15.93 55.36
N LEU A 15 -16.51 16.70 56.33
CA LEU A 15 -15.30 17.52 56.17
C LEU A 15 -14.00 16.69 56.10
N THR A 16 -13.95 15.51 56.72
CA THR A 16 -12.79 14.59 56.62
C THR A 16 -12.77 13.75 55.34
N ALA A 17 -13.88 13.70 54.58
CA ALA A 17 -13.94 12.93 53.34
C ALA A 17 -13.11 13.55 52.20
N CYS A 18 -12.83 14.86 52.26
CA CYS A 18 -12.04 15.55 51.25
C CYS A 18 -10.53 15.32 51.35
N SER A 19 -9.98 14.88 52.50
CA SER A 19 -8.54 14.57 52.63
C SER A 19 -8.19 13.12 52.27
N LEU A 20 -9.21 12.26 52.07
CA LEU A 20 -8.99 10.87 51.63
C LEU A 20 -8.79 10.76 50.11
N PHE A 21 -9.15 11.82 49.38
CA PHE A 21 -8.94 11.97 47.94
C PHE A 21 -7.75 12.92 47.70
N GLU A 22 -6.55 12.48 48.05
CA GLU A 22 -5.31 13.04 47.49
C GLU A 22 -4.92 12.20 46.26
N PRO A 23 -5.35 12.56 45.04
CA PRO A 23 -4.96 11.84 43.81
C PRO A 23 -3.46 11.91 43.53
N GLU A 24 -2.71 12.73 44.27
CA GLU A 24 -1.28 13.00 44.08
C GLU A 24 -0.36 12.10 44.92
N ALA A 25 -0.88 11.37 45.91
CA ALA A 25 -0.06 10.63 46.89
C ALA A 25 0.63 9.35 46.34
N ASN A 26 0.43 8.99 45.07
CA ASN A 26 1.02 7.79 44.47
C ASN A 26 1.45 7.98 43.01
N LEU A 27 1.92 9.19 42.67
CA LEU A 27 2.43 9.47 41.33
C LEU A 27 3.79 8.80 41.16
N LYS A 28 3.81 7.66 40.46
CA LYS A 28 5.04 6.97 40.02
C LYS A 28 6.00 7.96 39.36
N SER A 29 7.29 7.85 39.67
CA SER A 29 8.35 8.61 38.97
C SER A 29 8.44 8.20 37.50
N GLU A 30 9.05 9.06 36.66
CA GLU A 30 9.28 8.79 35.24
C GLU A 30 9.93 7.41 35.03
N ARG A 31 11.01 7.13 35.77
CA ARG A 31 11.72 5.85 35.72
C ARG A 31 10.84 4.67 36.12
N GLN A 32 10.02 4.80 37.16
CA GLN A 32 9.13 3.71 37.59
C GLN A 32 8.06 3.38 36.54
N LEU A 33 7.50 4.40 35.89
CA LEU A 33 6.56 4.19 34.77
C LEU A 33 7.25 3.55 33.57
N TRP A 34 8.47 3.98 33.25
CA TRP A 34 9.24 3.39 32.17
C TRP A 34 9.59 1.93 32.46
N GLU A 35 10.10 1.60 33.66
CA GLU A 35 10.42 0.22 34.06
C GLU A 35 9.18 -0.70 34.02
N GLU A 36 8.03 -0.19 34.45
CA GLU A 36 6.75 -0.89 34.36
C GLU A 36 6.33 -1.13 32.90
N ALA A 37 6.41 -0.10 32.06
CA ALA A 37 6.12 -0.21 30.64
C ALA A 37 7.02 -1.25 29.95
N GLN A 38 8.33 -1.23 30.21
CA GLN A 38 9.27 -2.23 29.70
C GLN A 38 8.91 -3.65 30.17
N GLY A 39 8.57 -3.81 31.45
CA GLY A 39 8.12 -5.11 31.97
C GLY A 39 6.84 -5.65 31.29
N HIS A 40 5.97 -4.77 30.81
CA HIS A 40 4.83 -5.13 29.96
C HIS A 40 5.26 -5.50 28.54
N MET A 41 6.17 -4.73 27.93
CA MET A 41 6.72 -4.98 26.59
C MET A 41 7.44 -6.34 26.51
N ASP A 42 8.35 -6.62 27.45
CA ASP A 42 9.08 -7.89 27.56
C ASP A 42 8.13 -9.08 27.72
N GLY A 43 7.03 -8.86 28.45
CA GLY A 43 5.98 -9.84 28.63
C GLY A 43 5.00 -9.96 27.47
N SER A 44 5.20 -9.24 26.35
CA SER A 44 4.27 -9.13 25.23
C SER A 44 2.85 -8.69 25.62
N ARG A 45 2.71 -7.98 26.75
CA ARG A 45 1.45 -7.40 27.26
C ARG A 45 1.27 -5.99 26.69
N TYR A 46 1.08 -5.91 25.38
CA TYR A 46 1.15 -4.64 24.64
C TYR A 46 0.05 -3.64 25.02
N LEU A 47 -1.15 -4.10 25.42
CA LEU A 47 -2.24 -3.21 25.82
C LEU A 47 -1.94 -2.49 27.15
N GLU A 48 -1.37 -3.23 28.10
CA GLU A 48 -0.92 -2.69 29.38
C GLU A 48 0.33 -1.81 29.20
N ALA A 49 1.24 -2.20 28.30
CA ALA A 49 2.38 -1.37 27.91
C ALA A 49 1.92 -0.02 27.35
N ILE A 50 0.98 -0.02 26.38
CA ILE A 50 0.40 1.20 25.81
C ILE A 50 -0.13 2.12 26.91
N THR A 51 -0.86 1.58 27.89
CA THR A 51 -1.42 2.38 28.99
C THR A 51 -0.32 3.09 29.78
N SER A 52 0.75 2.36 30.11
CA SER A 52 1.89 2.89 30.87
C SER A 52 2.70 3.91 30.05
N LEU A 53 2.92 3.62 28.77
CA LEU A 53 3.65 4.47 27.83
C LEU A 53 2.88 5.77 27.48
N GLU A 54 1.56 5.71 27.29
CA GLU A 54 0.72 6.90 27.09
C GLU A 54 0.71 7.79 28.33
N GLU A 55 0.71 7.19 29.53
CA GLU A 55 0.86 7.95 30.76
C GLU A 55 2.23 8.64 30.83
N LEU A 56 3.30 7.93 30.44
CA LEU A 56 4.66 8.44 30.40
C LEU A 56 4.81 9.60 29.39
N ASP A 57 4.35 9.43 28.14
CA ASP A 57 4.37 10.47 27.08
C ASP A 57 3.59 11.73 27.50
N ARG A 58 2.45 11.56 28.18
CA ARG A 58 1.63 12.68 28.65
C ARG A 58 2.24 13.43 29.84
N ARG A 59 2.81 12.70 30.81
CA ARG A 59 3.33 13.29 32.06
C ARG A 59 4.74 13.83 31.90
N PHE A 60 5.55 13.21 31.05
CA PHE A 60 6.97 13.49 30.89
C PHE A 60 7.36 13.62 29.39
N PRO A 61 6.74 14.53 28.61
CA PRO A 61 6.95 14.64 27.15
C PRO A 61 8.37 15.06 26.74
N PHE A 62 9.17 15.56 27.67
CA PHE A 62 10.58 15.96 27.47
C PHE A 62 11.50 15.26 28.49
N GLY A 63 11.04 14.16 29.08
CA GLY A 63 11.79 13.38 30.05
C GLY A 63 12.97 12.62 29.43
N GLN A 64 13.80 12.03 30.28
CA GLN A 64 14.94 11.21 29.85
C GLN A 64 14.52 10.05 28.93
N TYR A 65 13.32 9.50 29.14
CA TYR A 65 12.81 8.35 28.40
C TYR A 65 11.83 8.72 27.29
N ALA A 66 11.64 10.02 26.98
CA ALA A 66 10.59 10.48 26.07
C ALA A 66 10.71 9.89 24.66
N ASP A 67 11.89 9.95 24.05
CA ASP A 67 12.11 9.44 22.69
C ASP A 67 11.88 7.92 22.61
N GLY A 68 12.45 7.16 23.56
CA GLY A 68 12.24 5.72 23.66
C GLY A 68 10.77 5.35 23.89
N THR A 69 10.06 6.13 24.70
CA THR A 69 8.61 5.93 24.95
C THR A 69 7.80 6.06 23.67
N GLN A 70 8.14 7.02 22.79
CA GLN A 70 7.43 7.18 21.52
C GLN A 70 7.70 6.02 20.56
N LEU A 71 8.94 5.54 20.48
CA LEU A 71 9.28 4.37 19.67
C LEU A 71 8.60 3.10 20.19
N ASP A 72 8.57 2.90 21.51
CA ASP A 72 7.86 1.80 22.15
C ASP A 72 6.34 1.88 21.91
N LEU A 73 5.75 3.08 21.93
CA LEU A 73 4.35 3.28 21.55
C LEU A 73 4.09 2.85 20.11
N VAL A 74 4.94 3.26 19.16
CA VAL A 74 4.83 2.83 17.75
C VAL A 74 4.80 1.31 17.66
N TYR A 75 5.75 0.63 18.30
CA TYR A 75 5.82 -0.83 18.28
C TYR A 75 4.60 -1.46 18.97
N ALA A 76 4.24 -1.02 20.18
CA ALA A 76 3.14 -1.58 20.94
C ALA A 76 1.78 -1.39 20.24
N TYR A 77 1.56 -0.22 19.62
CA TYR A 77 0.38 0.00 18.78
C TYR A 77 0.36 -0.93 17.58
N PHE A 78 1.48 -1.09 16.88
CA PHE A 78 1.57 -2.00 15.74
C PHE A 78 1.27 -3.45 16.16
N LYS A 79 1.87 -3.93 17.25
CA LYS A 79 1.65 -5.28 17.80
C LYS A 79 0.23 -5.51 18.29
N SER A 80 -0.49 -4.45 18.64
CA SER A 80 -1.90 -4.47 19.04
C SER A 80 -2.87 -4.24 17.88
N SER A 81 -2.39 -4.29 16.63
CA SER A 81 -3.16 -3.99 15.41
C SER A 81 -3.79 -2.59 15.38
N LYS A 82 -3.26 -1.65 16.18
CA LYS A 82 -3.66 -0.24 16.21
C LYS A 82 -2.82 0.54 15.18
N TYR A 83 -2.88 0.12 13.92
CA TYR A 83 -1.95 0.59 12.88
C TYR A 83 -2.01 2.10 12.62
N GLU A 84 -3.19 2.70 12.64
CA GLU A 84 -3.30 4.15 12.44
C GLU A 84 -2.62 4.94 13.58
N LEU A 85 -2.77 4.48 14.83
CA LEU A 85 -2.07 5.10 15.96
C LEU A 85 -0.56 4.89 15.86
N ALA A 86 -0.10 3.72 15.42
CA ALA A 86 1.32 3.47 15.17
C ALA A 86 1.89 4.41 14.09
N ARG A 87 1.20 4.53 12.95
CA ARG A 87 1.55 5.44 11.85
C ARG A 87 1.62 6.91 12.30
N LEU A 88 0.60 7.39 13.03
CA LEU A 88 0.55 8.77 13.52
C LEU A 88 1.63 9.05 14.57
N THR A 89 1.91 8.09 15.45
CA THR A 89 2.94 8.23 16.49
C THR A 89 4.33 8.26 15.85
N ALA A 90 4.58 7.39 14.86
CA ALA A 90 5.82 7.37 14.10
C ALA A 90 6.02 8.68 13.32
N ASP A 91 4.98 9.18 12.65
CA ASP A 91 5.02 10.46 11.96
C ASP A 91 5.33 11.64 12.90
N ARG A 92 4.74 11.63 14.11
CA ARG A 92 5.05 12.62 15.15
C ARG A 92 6.52 12.53 15.56
N PHE A 93 7.03 11.33 15.84
CA PHE A 93 8.43 11.11 16.22
C PHE A 93 9.38 11.68 15.17
N ILE A 94 9.20 11.30 13.89
CA ILE A 94 10.07 11.75 12.78
C ILE A 94 10.05 13.27 12.62
N ARG A 95 8.88 13.92 12.79
CA ARG A 95 8.78 15.38 12.70
C ARG A 95 9.50 16.10 13.84
N LEU A 96 9.45 15.54 15.05
CA LEU A 96 10.06 16.14 16.23
C LEU A 96 11.56 15.83 16.31
N ASN A 97 11.97 14.68 15.79
CA ASN A 97 13.30 14.09 15.96
C ASN A 97 13.91 13.63 14.60
N PRO A 98 14.05 14.51 13.59
CA PRO A 98 14.47 14.11 12.24
C PRO A 98 15.91 13.57 12.17
N ASP A 99 16.81 14.01 13.06
CA ASP A 99 18.22 13.60 13.11
C ASP A 99 18.47 12.46 14.13
N HIS A 100 17.41 11.89 14.70
CA HIS A 100 17.55 10.83 15.70
C HIS A 100 18.06 9.53 15.06
N PRO A 101 18.96 8.76 15.71
CA PRO A 101 19.51 7.52 15.14
C PRO A 101 18.46 6.50 14.69
N GLU A 102 17.32 6.44 15.40
CA GLU A 102 16.17 5.54 15.12
C GLU A 102 15.07 6.19 14.26
N ALA A 103 15.33 7.33 13.62
CA ALA A 103 14.33 7.99 12.78
C ALA A 103 13.97 7.16 11.53
N ASP A 104 14.91 6.35 11.03
CA ASP A 104 14.69 5.39 9.96
C ASP A 104 13.81 4.21 10.41
N TYR A 105 14.02 3.68 11.63
CA TYR A 105 13.13 2.70 12.25
C TYR A 105 11.70 3.23 12.36
N ALA A 106 11.51 4.46 12.86
CA ALA A 106 10.20 5.07 12.93
C ALA A 106 9.56 5.22 11.53
N GLN A 107 10.33 5.65 10.53
CA GLN A 107 9.85 5.78 9.14
C GLN A 107 9.47 4.41 8.54
N TYR A 108 10.24 3.36 8.84
CA TYR A 108 9.94 2.00 8.45
C TYR A 108 8.65 1.50 9.10
N MET A 109 8.49 1.69 10.42
CA MET A 109 7.28 1.31 11.15
C MET A 109 6.05 2.09 10.69
N LYS A 110 6.20 3.35 10.28
CA LYS A 110 5.14 4.14 9.64
C LYS A 110 4.65 3.44 8.36
N GLY A 111 5.57 3.05 7.47
CA GLY A 111 5.24 2.32 6.24
C GLY A 111 4.68 0.93 6.50
N LEU A 112 5.23 0.20 7.47
CA LEU A 112 4.75 -1.12 7.87
C LEU A 112 3.33 -1.06 8.46
N SER A 113 3.01 -0.02 9.21
CA SER A 113 1.67 0.21 9.75
C SER A 113 0.66 0.49 8.64
N SER A 114 1.01 1.36 7.69
CA SER A 114 0.19 1.62 6.50
C SER A 114 -0.02 0.36 5.67
N TYR A 115 1.03 -0.43 5.48
CA TYR A 115 1.00 -1.72 4.80
C TYR A 115 0.05 -2.70 5.51
N ALA A 116 0.14 -2.80 6.85
CA ALA A 116 -0.65 -3.73 7.64
C ALA A 116 -2.12 -3.31 7.81
N SER A 117 -2.41 -2.00 7.78
CA SER A 117 -3.79 -1.49 7.75
C SER A 117 -4.55 -1.86 6.48
N ASN A 118 -3.83 -2.22 5.42
CA ASN A 118 -4.44 -2.65 4.17
C ASN A 118 -4.90 -4.12 4.27
N ASP A 119 -6.10 -4.30 4.82
CA ASP A 119 -6.78 -5.59 5.00
C ASP A 119 -7.01 -6.34 3.66
N SER A 120 -6.82 -5.65 2.51
CA SER A 120 -6.94 -6.23 1.17
C SER A 120 -5.88 -7.28 0.84
N MET A 121 -4.76 -7.35 1.57
CA MET A 121 -3.66 -8.27 1.25
C MET A 121 -3.97 -9.74 1.57
N VAL A 122 -4.88 -9.99 2.52
CA VAL A 122 -5.32 -11.35 2.90
C VAL A 122 -6.44 -11.86 1.99
N SER A 123 -7.24 -10.96 1.40
CA SER A 123 -8.39 -11.34 0.56
C SER A 123 -8.03 -11.96 -0.79
N ARG A 124 -6.75 -11.96 -1.19
CA ARG A 124 -6.27 -12.56 -2.45
C ARG A 124 -6.53 -14.08 -2.56
N TYR A 125 -6.82 -14.74 -1.44
CA TYR A 125 -7.10 -16.18 -1.39
C TYR A 125 -8.58 -16.52 -1.24
N LEU A 126 -9.47 -15.52 -1.17
CA LEU A 126 -10.91 -15.74 -1.07
C LEU A 126 -11.59 -15.45 -2.42
N PRO A 127 -12.22 -16.45 -3.06
CA PRO A 127 -13.03 -16.22 -4.24
C PRO A 127 -14.24 -15.35 -3.87
N GLY A 128 -14.44 -14.25 -4.58
CA GLY A 128 -15.73 -13.54 -4.58
C GLY A 128 -15.76 -12.11 -4.04
N ASP A 129 -14.63 -11.43 -3.83
CA ASP A 129 -14.68 -10.07 -3.31
C ASP A 129 -13.67 -9.13 -3.98
N GLU A 130 -13.92 -8.87 -5.28
CA GLU A 130 -13.13 -7.99 -6.14
C GLU A 130 -13.60 -6.52 -6.14
N THR A 131 -14.63 -6.17 -5.37
CA THR A 131 -15.26 -4.85 -5.48
C THR A 131 -15.30 -4.10 -4.15
N GLY A 132 -14.31 -3.23 -3.93
CA GLY A 132 -14.50 -2.04 -3.09
C GLY A 132 -13.79 -1.98 -1.74
N ARG A 133 -12.60 -2.58 -1.59
CA ARG A 133 -11.79 -2.38 -0.37
C ARG A 133 -10.91 -1.14 -0.46
N ASP A 134 -10.68 -0.49 0.68
CA ASP A 134 -10.00 0.81 0.78
C ASP A 134 -8.54 0.73 0.30
N ILE A 135 -8.28 1.33 -0.86
CA ILE A 135 -6.95 1.45 -1.49
C ILE A 135 -6.09 2.52 -0.77
N GLY A 136 -6.70 3.32 0.12
CA GLY A 136 -6.02 4.38 0.87
C GLY A 136 -4.78 3.89 1.59
N GLY A 137 -4.87 2.77 2.32
CA GLY A 137 -3.75 2.18 3.05
C GLY A 137 -2.58 1.78 2.13
N ALA A 138 -2.87 1.26 0.93
CA ALA A 138 -1.85 0.87 -0.03
C ALA A 138 -1.09 2.07 -0.62
N ARG A 139 -1.78 3.16 -0.96
CA ARG A 139 -1.13 4.39 -1.43
C ARG A 139 -0.27 5.00 -0.33
N ALA A 140 -0.81 5.05 0.88
CA ALA A 140 -0.10 5.57 2.03
C ALA A 140 1.16 4.74 2.36
N ALA A 141 1.10 3.42 2.22
CA ALA A 141 2.26 2.54 2.37
C ALA A 141 3.33 2.79 1.29
N ILE A 142 2.93 3.00 0.04
CA ILE A 142 3.87 3.37 -1.04
C ILE A 142 4.61 4.65 -0.68
N ASP A 143 3.88 5.69 -0.27
CA ASP A 143 4.47 6.99 0.05
C ASP A 143 5.41 6.91 1.26
N ASP A 144 5.06 6.12 2.29
CA ASP A 144 5.88 5.96 3.48
C ASP A 144 7.15 5.14 3.22
N PHE A 145 7.06 4.05 2.45
CA PHE A 145 8.24 3.27 2.08
C PHE A 145 9.15 4.06 1.13
N LYS A 146 8.60 4.82 0.18
CA LYS A 146 9.40 5.73 -0.66
C LYS A 146 10.17 6.73 0.19
N GLN A 147 9.51 7.37 1.16
CA GLN A 147 10.17 8.29 2.09
C GLN A 147 11.31 7.63 2.88
N LEU A 148 11.18 6.36 3.29
CA LEU A 148 12.28 5.63 3.91
C LEU A 148 13.46 5.51 2.94
N LEU A 149 13.22 5.01 1.73
CA LEU A 149 14.27 4.75 0.74
C LEU A 149 14.95 6.03 0.25
N GLU A 150 14.22 7.14 0.21
CA GLU A 150 14.74 8.45 -0.22
C GLU A 150 15.51 9.17 0.90
N ARG A 151 15.02 9.13 2.14
CA ARG A 151 15.63 9.87 3.26
C ARG A 151 16.70 9.07 4.00
N TYR A 152 16.56 7.75 4.05
CA TYR A 152 17.43 6.85 4.80
C TYR A 152 17.94 5.72 3.89
N PRO A 153 18.73 6.04 2.85
CA PRO A 153 19.16 5.07 1.83
C PRO A 153 20.10 3.98 2.36
N ASP A 154 20.69 4.18 3.54
CA ASP A 154 21.61 3.26 4.23
C ASP A 154 20.96 2.55 5.44
N SER A 155 19.64 2.70 5.62
CA SER A 155 18.89 2.05 6.70
C SER A 155 18.96 0.53 6.60
N GLU A 156 19.02 -0.14 7.75
CA GLU A 156 18.94 -1.62 7.83
C GLU A 156 17.59 -2.18 7.34
N TYR A 157 16.55 -1.34 7.26
CA TYR A 157 15.20 -1.71 6.85
C TYR A 157 14.97 -1.56 5.34
N LYS A 158 15.96 -1.08 4.59
CA LYS A 158 15.85 -0.74 3.16
C LYS A 158 15.40 -1.93 2.32
N GLU A 159 15.99 -3.10 2.50
CA GLU A 159 15.70 -4.28 1.68
C GLU A 159 14.25 -4.74 1.86
N ASP A 160 13.78 -4.86 3.10
CA ASP A 160 12.41 -5.27 3.40
C ASP A 160 11.40 -4.21 2.92
N ALA A 161 11.66 -2.93 3.16
CA ALA A 161 10.82 -1.84 2.67
C ALA A 161 10.73 -1.82 1.13
N THR A 162 11.84 -2.09 0.44
CA THR A 162 11.88 -2.19 -1.02
C THR A 162 10.97 -3.32 -1.49
N LEU A 163 11.11 -4.52 -0.91
CA LEU A 163 10.27 -5.68 -1.27
C LEU A 163 8.78 -5.41 -1.02
N ARG A 164 8.43 -4.76 0.09
CA ARG A 164 7.04 -4.37 0.38
C ARG A 164 6.53 -3.32 -0.60
N LEU A 165 7.33 -2.31 -0.93
CA LEU A 165 6.98 -1.29 -1.93
C LEU A 165 6.67 -1.93 -3.29
N ILE A 166 7.52 -2.83 -3.75
CA ILE A 166 7.30 -3.59 -5.00
C ILE A 166 6.00 -4.39 -4.92
N TYR A 167 5.79 -5.10 -3.82
CA TYR A 167 4.59 -5.90 -3.61
C TYR A 167 3.31 -5.04 -3.70
N VAL A 168 3.27 -3.92 -2.97
CA VAL A 168 2.10 -3.03 -2.94
C VAL A 168 1.86 -2.38 -4.30
N ARG A 169 2.92 -1.92 -4.99
CA ARG A 169 2.82 -1.39 -6.36
C ARG A 169 2.24 -2.43 -7.32
N ASN A 170 2.71 -3.67 -7.24
CA ASN A 170 2.17 -4.77 -8.04
C ASN A 170 0.68 -5.04 -7.74
N GLN A 171 0.25 -4.98 -6.46
CA GLN A 171 -1.16 -5.13 -6.11
C GLN A 171 -2.03 -4.04 -6.74
N LEU A 172 -1.61 -2.78 -6.64
CA LEU A 172 -2.37 -1.65 -7.18
C LEU A 172 -2.46 -1.69 -8.70
N ALA A 173 -1.35 -2.00 -9.36
CA ALA A 173 -1.33 -2.14 -10.81
C ALA A 173 -2.25 -3.28 -11.29
N GLU A 174 -2.23 -4.42 -10.60
CA GLU A 174 -3.14 -5.53 -10.89
C GLU A 174 -4.61 -5.17 -10.64
N TYR A 175 -4.90 -4.42 -9.58
CA TYR A 175 -6.25 -3.94 -9.30
C TYR A 175 -6.79 -3.09 -10.44
N GLU A 176 -6.03 -2.11 -10.92
CA GLU A 176 -6.44 -1.26 -12.04
C GLU A 176 -6.63 -2.07 -13.33
N VAL A 177 -5.77 -3.07 -13.61
CA VAL A 177 -5.96 -4.01 -14.73
C VAL A 177 -7.23 -4.85 -14.56
N ASN A 178 -7.58 -5.31 -13.35
CA ASN A 178 -8.83 -6.01 -13.13
C ASN A 178 -10.05 -5.11 -13.39
N VAL A 179 -9.97 -3.83 -12.99
CA VAL A 179 -11.01 -2.83 -13.26
C VAL A 179 -11.18 -2.55 -14.75
N THR A 180 -10.10 -2.59 -15.55
CA THR A 180 -10.22 -2.41 -17.01
C THR A 180 -11.10 -3.49 -17.64
N ARG A 181 -10.98 -4.75 -17.19
CA ARG A 181 -11.81 -5.87 -17.68
C ARG A 181 -13.29 -5.64 -17.38
N TYR A 182 -13.62 -5.09 -16.21
CA TYR A 182 -15.00 -4.70 -15.91
C TYR A 182 -15.53 -3.67 -16.92
N TYR A 183 -14.76 -2.63 -17.23
CA TYR A 183 -15.17 -1.62 -18.20
C TYR A 183 -15.25 -2.16 -19.63
N ILE A 184 -14.34 -3.06 -20.03
CA ILE A 184 -14.40 -3.75 -21.33
C ILE A 184 -15.70 -4.57 -21.45
N ARG A 185 -16.07 -5.34 -20.42
CA ARG A 185 -17.35 -6.08 -20.41
C ARG A 185 -18.57 -5.19 -20.58
N LYS A 186 -18.47 -3.92 -20.17
CA LYS A 186 -19.52 -2.91 -20.30
C LYS A 186 -19.43 -2.09 -21.60
N GLY A 187 -18.46 -2.36 -22.47
CA GLY A 187 -18.22 -1.57 -23.69
C GLY A 187 -17.69 -0.15 -23.41
N ALA A 188 -17.23 0.12 -22.19
CA ALA A 188 -16.76 1.43 -21.75
C ALA A 188 -15.24 1.58 -22.04
N TYR A 189 -14.86 1.54 -23.31
CA TYR A 189 -13.45 1.49 -23.73
C TYR A 189 -12.65 2.73 -23.31
N LEU A 190 -13.24 3.92 -23.31
CA LEU A 190 -12.57 5.12 -22.80
C LEU A 190 -12.21 4.99 -21.31
N ALA A 191 -13.12 4.42 -20.50
CA ALA A 191 -12.85 4.18 -19.08
C ALA A 191 -11.78 3.10 -18.89
N ALA A 192 -11.79 2.04 -19.71
CA ALA A 192 -10.74 1.02 -19.70
C ALA A 192 -9.37 1.61 -20.08
N ALA A 193 -9.28 2.44 -21.13
CA ALA A 193 -8.05 3.12 -21.53
C ALA A 193 -7.52 4.04 -20.41
N ASN A 194 -8.39 4.83 -19.77
CA ASN A 194 -7.99 5.70 -18.65
C ASN A 194 -7.50 4.92 -17.42
N ARG A 195 -8.03 3.72 -17.17
CA ARG A 195 -7.57 2.83 -16.08
C ARG A 195 -6.23 2.19 -16.42
N ALA A 196 -6.06 1.74 -17.66
CA ALA A 196 -4.78 1.20 -18.12
C ALA A 196 -3.68 2.28 -18.15
N ARG A 197 -4.00 3.51 -18.55
CA ARG A 197 -3.08 4.65 -18.47
C ARG A 197 -2.54 4.87 -17.05
N GLN A 198 -3.40 4.80 -16.02
CA GLN A 198 -2.97 4.90 -14.62
C GLN A 198 -1.93 3.83 -14.23
N VAL A 199 -1.97 2.66 -14.86
CA VAL A 199 -0.96 1.61 -14.65
C VAL A 199 0.36 1.96 -15.33
N VAL A 200 0.29 2.38 -16.59
CA VAL A 200 1.48 2.74 -17.39
C VAL A 200 2.22 3.94 -16.76
N GLU A 201 1.49 4.97 -16.34
CA GLU A 201 2.08 6.19 -15.77
C GLU A 201 2.42 6.04 -14.27
N GLY A 202 1.55 5.41 -13.47
CA GLY A 202 1.71 5.34 -12.02
C GLY A 202 2.52 4.15 -11.51
N TYR A 203 2.48 3.03 -12.24
CA TYR A 203 3.11 1.76 -11.87
C TYR A 203 3.97 1.16 -13.00
N PRO A 204 4.83 1.95 -13.66
CA PRO A 204 5.52 1.58 -14.90
C PRO A 204 6.43 0.34 -14.81
N SER A 205 7.00 0.06 -13.63
CA SER A 205 7.92 -1.08 -13.43
C SER A 205 7.21 -2.33 -12.91
N THR A 206 5.89 -2.35 -12.92
CA THR A 206 5.10 -3.52 -12.50
C THR A 206 4.87 -4.46 -13.67
N PRO A 207 4.78 -5.79 -13.45
CA PRO A 207 4.47 -6.72 -14.53
C PRO A 207 3.11 -6.45 -15.19
N ALA A 208 2.18 -5.76 -14.52
CA ALA A 208 0.85 -5.46 -15.03
C ALA A 208 0.83 -4.42 -16.17
N VAL A 209 1.96 -3.73 -16.41
CA VAL A 209 2.10 -2.76 -17.51
C VAL A 209 1.92 -3.42 -18.88
N ILE A 210 2.34 -4.67 -19.04
CA ILE A 210 2.12 -5.46 -20.26
C ILE A 210 0.61 -5.55 -20.56
N ASP A 211 -0.18 -5.96 -19.57
CA ASP A 211 -1.64 -6.07 -19.70
C ASP A 211 -2.28 -4.69 -19.94
N ALA A 212 -1.77 -3.65 -19.28
CA ALA A 212 -2.27 -2.28 -19.45
C ALA A 212 -2.04 -1.75 -20.88
N LEU A 213 -0.84 -1.91 -21.44
CA LEU A 213 -0.53 -1.51 -22.82
C LEU A 213 -1.38 -2.27 -23.84
N ILE A 214 -1.58 -3.58 -23.63
CA ILE A 214 -2.49 -4.38 -24.45
C ILE A 214 -3.93 -3.85 -24.35
N VAL A 215 -4.41 -3.55 -23.13
CA VAL A 215 -5.75 -2.96 -22.94
C VAL A 215 -5.88 -1.60 -23.62
N MET A 216 -4.84 -0.75 -23.57
CA MET A 216 -4.84 0.54 -24.27
C MET A 216 -4.96 0.35 -25.77
N HIS A 217 -4.16 -0.53 -26.36
CA HIS A 217 -4.27 -0.89 -27.79
C HIS A 217 -5.70 -1.33 -28.14
N LEU A 218 -6.25 -2.30 -27.42
CA LEU A 218 -7.61 -2.81 -27.66
C LEU A 218 -8.69 -1.73 -27.51
N ALA A 219 -8.56 -0.88 -26.50
CA ALA A 219 -9.53 0.18 -26.23
C ALA A 219 -9.47 1.28 -27.30
N PHE A 220 -8.28 1.68 -27.74
CA PHE A 220 -8.13 2.68 -28.79
C PHE A 220 -8.61 2.16 -30.16
N GLU A 221 -8.36 0.90 -30.48
CA GLU A 221 -8.95 0.25 -31.67
C GLU A 221 -10.48 0.28 -31.64
N ALA A 222 -11.09 -0.09 -30.50
CA ALA A 222 -12.53 -0.06 -30.33
C ALA A 222 -13.13 1.37 -30.40
N LEU A 223 -12.33 2.39 -30.10
CA LEU A 223 -12.71 3.81 -30.20
C LEU A 223 -12.45 4.42 -31.59
N GLY A 224 -11.82 3.67 -32.51
CA GLY A 224 -11.44 4.20 -33.83
C GLY A 224 -10.26 5.17 -33.79
N LEU A 225 -9.32 4.95 -32.85
CA LEU A 225 -8.13 5.76 -32.59
C LEU A 225 -6.86 4.97 -32.97
N PRO A 226 -6.58 4.77 -34.28
CA PRO A 226 -5.51 3.89 -34.72
C PRO A 226 -4.10 4.42 -34.43
N LEU A 227 -3.91 5.74 -34.33
CA LEU A 227 -2.59 6.31 -34.00
C LEU A 227 -2.22 5.95 -32.55
N GLU A 228 -3.12 6.24 -31.61
CA GLU A 228 -2.97 5.98 -30.19
C GLU A 228 -2.87 4.47 -29.89
N SER A 229 -3.58 3.65 -30.68
CA SER A 229 -3.46 2.20 -30.67
C SER A 229 -2.05 1.73 -31.03
N GLN A 230 -1.49 2.25 -32.13
CA GLN A 230 -0.15 1.90 -32.59
C GLN A 230 0.93 2.43 -31.66
N ASP A 231 0.70 3.58 -31.04
CA ASP A 231 1.56 4.15 -30.02
C ASP A 231 1.66 3.24 -28.79
N ALA A 232 0.54 2.68 -28.31
CA ALA A 232 0.55 1.70 -27.23
C ALA A 232 1.33 0.41 -27.63
N LEU A 233 1.17 -0.07 -28.86
CA LEU A 233 1.92 -1.21 -29.37
C LEU A 233 3.40 -0.91 -29.58
N PHE A 234 3.75 0.32 -29.95
CA PHE A 234 5.14 0.76 -30.08
C PHE A 234 5.84 0.67 -28.73
N VAL A 235 5.26 1.27 -27.68
CA VAL A 235 5.78 1.18 -26.31
C VAL A 235 5.90 -0.29 -25.87
N LEU A 236 4.88 -1.11 -26.14
CA LEU A 236 4.91 -2.54 -25.82
C LEU A 236 6.06 -3.25 -26.54
N SER A 237 6.29 -2.97 -27.83
CA SER A 237 7.32 -3.63 -28.64
C SER A 237 8.75 -3.26 -28.23
N GLU A 238 8.98 -2.01 -27.82
CA GLU A 238 10.31 -1.53 -27.44
C GLU A 238 10.76 -2.11 -26.09
N ASN A 239 9.80 -2.44 -25.22
CA ASN A 239 10.08 -2.93 -23.87
C ASN A 239 9.85 -4.45 -23.73
N TYR A 240 8.93 -5.01 -24.52
CA TYR A 240 8.49 -6.41 -24.45
C TYR A 240 8.17 -6.96 -25.86
N PRO A 241 9.19 -7.10 -26.72
CA PRO A 241 9.03 -7.44 -28.14
C PRO A 241 8.33 -8.78 -28.38
N GLU A 242 8.36 -9.72 -27.43
CA GLU A 242 7.70 -11.01 -27.52
C GLU A 242 6.16 -10.92 -27.61
N TYR A 243 5.57 -9.79 -27.21
CA TYR A 243 4.11 -9.60 -27.26
C TYR A 243 3.63 -8.91 -28.54
N VAL A 244 4.54 -8.43 -29.40
CA VAL A 244 4.21 -7.65 -30.60
C VAL A 244 4.87 -8.26 -31.84
N ALA A 245 4.15 -8.24 -32.95
CA ALA A 245 4.65 -8.63 -34.27
C ALA A 245 4.41 -7.49 -35.27
N GLY A 246 5.24 -7.43 -36.31
CA GLY A 246 5.16 -6.42 -37.38
C GLY A 246 6.10 -5.24 -37.18
N GLU A 247 6.14 -4.37 -38.18
CA GLU A 247 6.98 -3.16 -38.19
C GLU A 247 6.24 -1.95 -37.63
N ARG A 248 6.97 -0.93 -37.18
CA ARG A 248 6.40 0.31 -36.63
C ARG A 248 5.34 0.90 -37.57
N GLY A 249 4.17 1.24 -37.03
CA GLY A 249 3.02 1.74 -37.79
C GLY A 249 2.11 0.65 -38.38
N ASN A 250 2.55 -0.61 -38.42
CA ASN A 250 1.72 -1.78 -38.76
C ASN A 250 1.93 -2.92 -37.76
N GLN A 251 2.07 -2.55 -36.49
CA GLN A 251 2.25 -3.49 -35.39
C GLN A 251 0.92 -4.15 -35.06
N ARG A 252 0.99 -5.36 -34.51
CA ARG A 252 -0.13 -6.16 -34.01
C ARG A 252 0.34 -7.02 -32.86
N LEU A 253 -0.58 -7.50 -32.03
CA LEU A 253 -0.22 -8.48 -31.00
C LEU A 253 0.34 -9.76 -31.65
N ALA A 254 1.37 -10.34 -31.03
CA ALA A 254 1.96 -11.59 -31.47
C ALA A 254 0.96 -12.76 -31.37
N ALA A 255 1.16 -13.80 -32.17
CA ALA A 255 0.31 -15.00 -32.10
C ALA A 255 0.38 -15.61 -30.69
N GLY A 256 -0.77 -16.00 -30.12
CA GLY A 256 -0.87 -16.48 -28.75
C GLY A 256 -1.00 -15.38 -27.68
N VAL A 257 -0.97 -14.10 -28.07
CA VAL A 257 -1.33 -12.96 -27.22
C VAL A 257 -2.79 -12.62 -27.50
N LEU A 258 -3.69 -13.13 -26.65
CA LEU A 258 -5.16 -13.02 -26.73
C LEU A 258 -5.87 -13.71 -27.91
N TYR A 259 -5.12 -14.06 -28.97
CA TYR A 259 -5.65 -14.65 -30.20
C TYR A 259 -5.06 -16.04 -30.47
N GLU A 260 -5.88 -16.94 -31.01
CA GLU A 260 -5.39 -18.17 -31.65
C GLU A 260 -4.95 -17.88 -33.10
N GLU A 261 -4.15 -18.78 -33.69
CA GLU A 261 -3.70 -18.62 -35.09
C GLU A 261 -4.91 -18.52 -36.04
N GLY A 262 -5.06 -17.36 -36.70
CA GLY A 262 -6.12 -17.10 -37.68
C GLY A 262 -7.23 -16.15 -37.22
N GLU A 263 -7.28 -15.77 -35.94
CA GLU A 263 -8.21 -14.74 -35.44
C GLU A 263 -7.67 -13.32 -35.70
N THR A 264 -8.56 -12.38 -36.02
CA THR A 264 -8.23 -10.94 -36.19
C THR A 264 -8.84 -10.11 -35.07
N LEU A 265 -8.23 -8.96 -34.76
CA LEU A 265 -8.81 -8.03 -33.79
C LEU A 265 -10.21 -7.57 -34.22
N THR A 266 -10.39 -7.30 -35.52
CA THR A 266 -11.69 -7.01 -36.11
C THR A 266 -12.68 -8.13 -35.85
N SER A 267 -12.32 -9.40 -36.02
CA SER A 267 -13.25 -10.50 -35.72
C SER A 267 -13.63 -10.54 -34.25
N ILE A 268 -12.74 -10.20 -33.32
CA ILE A 268 -13.05 -10.23 -31.88
C ILE A 268 -13.93 -9.05 -31.45
N LEU A 269 -13.66 -7.87 -31.98
CA LEU A 269 -14.49 -6.68 -31.73
C LEU A 269 -15.85 -6.78 -32.44
N THR A 270 -15.92 -7.39 -33.63
CA THR A 270 -17.15 -7.48 -34.45
C THR A 270 -17.99 -8.73 -34.20
N LEU A 271 -17.41 -9.84 -33.70
CA LEU A 271 -18.17 -11.04 -33.27
C LEU A 271 -18.95 -10.82 -31.96
N GLY A 272 -18.94 -9.60 -31.44
CA GLY A 272 -19.92 -9.07 -30.48
C GLY A 272 -21.38 -9.09 -30.94
N PHE A 273 -21.66 -9.36 -32.23
CA PHE A 273 -23.04 -9.48 -32.74
C PHE A 273 -23.67 -10.90 -32.52
N MET A 274 -22.87 -11.91 -32.16
CA MET A 274 -23.38 -13.24 -31.76
C MET A 274 -22.74 -13.84 -30.49
N GLY A 275 -21.69 -13.22 -29.91
CA GLY A 275 -21.15 -13.58 -28.59
C GLY A 275 -20.66 -12.34 -27.85
N GLY A 276 -21.25 -12.01 -26.70
CA GLY A 276 -21.07 -10.71 -26.02
C GLY A 276 -19.64 -10.42 -25.55
N GLY A 277 -19.35 -9.13 -25.30
CA GLY A 277 -18.06 -8.60 -24.81
C GLY A 277 -17.49 -9.18 -23.49
N GLY A 278 -18.10 -10.25 -22.96
CA GLY A 278 -17.47 -11.15 -21.99
C GLY A 278 -16.24 -11.85 -22.56
N ASP A 279 -16.23 -12.21 -23.85
CA ASP A 279 -15.13 -13.00 -24.44
C ASP A 279 -13.78 -12.28 -24.37
N LEU A 280 -13.72 -10.98 -24.71
CA LEU A 280 -12.46 -10.23 -24.67
C LEU A 280 -11.92 -10.03 -23.25
N ALA A 281 -12.80 -9.74 -22.29
CA ALA A 281 -12.41 -9.57 -20.89
C ALA A 281 -11.96 -10.89 -20.26
N ASP A 282 -12.59 -12.01 -20.63
CA ASP A 282 -12.23 -13.34 -20.15
C ASP A 282 -10.92 -13.81 -20.79
N ARG A 283 -10.69 -13.51 -22.08
CA ARG A 283 -9.38 -13.71 -22.75
C ARG A 283 -8.27 -12.90 -22.09
N LEU A 284 -8.53 -11.63 -21.76
CA LEU A 284 -7.58 -10.79 -21.00
C LEU A 284 -7.29 -11.40 -19.63
N ALA A 285 -8.31 -11.90 -18.92
CA ALA A 285 -8.11 -12.56 -17.63
C ALA A 285 -7.25 -13.83 -17.76
N ALA A 286 -7.56 -14.67 -18.75
CA ALA A 286 -6.80 -15.89 -19.03
C ALA A 286 -5.35 -15.60 -19.42
N PHE A 287 -5.12 -14.58 -20.26
CA PHE A 287 -3.78 -14.13 -20.63
C PHE A 287 -3.00 -13.65 -19.42
N SER A 288 -3.56 -12.74 -18.60
CA SER A 288 -2.90 -12.26 -17.39
C SER A 288 -2.58 -13.40 -16.42
N GLN A 289 -3.49 -14.37 -16.26
CA GLN A 289 -3.26 -15.54 -15.41
C GLN A 289 -2.15 -16.44 -15.96
N SER A 290 -2.13 -16.70 -17.27
CA SER A 290 -1.09 -17.50 -17.91
C SER A 290 0.30 -16.89 -17.70
N ARG A 291 0.41 -15.57 -17.84
CA ARG A 291 1.66 -14.82 -17.65
C ARG A 291 2.16 -14.84 -16.20
N ARG A 292 1.25 -14.88 -15.22
CA ARG A 292 1.61 -15.02 -13.79
C ARG A 292 2.18 -16.40 -13.47
N LEU A 293 1.58 -17.44 -14.06
CA LEU A 293 1.96 -18.84 -13.84
C LEU A 293 3.24 -19.21 -14.60
N ASP A 294 3.43 -18.66 -15.79
CA ASP A 294 4.61 -18.90 -16.60
C ASP A 294 5.79 -18.03 -16.13
N THR A 295 6.73 -18.67 -15.43
CA THR A 295 7.95 -18.02 -14.95
C THR A 295 8.85 -17.52 -16.09
N SER A 296 8.75 -18.09 -17.30
CA SER A 296 9.52 -17.64 -18.47
C SER A 296 9.00 -16.34 -19.09
N ARG A 297 7.73 -16.01 -18.84
CA ARG A 297 7.07 -14.76 -19.28
C ARG A 297 7.08 -13.67 -18.20
N ARG A 298 7.78 -13.89 -17.09
CA ARG A 298 8.04 -12.84 -16.10
C ARG A 298 9.12 -11.91 -16.67
N PRO A 299 8.97 -10.58 -16.58
CA PRO A 299 10.00 -9.69 -17.06
C PRO A 299 11.34 -10.02 -16.38
N GLN A 300 12.38 -10.31 -17.16
CA GLN A 300 13.71 -10.61 -16.63
C GLN A 300 14.32 -9.43 -15.86
N ALA A 301 13.78 -8.22 -16.05
CA ALA A 301 14.21 -6.98 -15.41
C ALA A 301 13.54 -6.70 -14.05
N THR A 302 12.78 -7.62 -13.45
CA THR A 302 12.34 -7.45 -12.05
C THR A 302 13.40 -7.96 -11.08
N LEU A 303 14.38 -7.08 -10.81
CA LEU A 303 15.33 -7.05 -9.68
C LEU A 303 16.38 -8.17 -9.63
N ARG A 304 17.64 -7.78 -9.92
CA ARG A 304 18.84 -8.53 -9.50
C ARG A 304 19.20 -8.09 -8.07
N PRO A 305 19.14 -8.96 -7.05
CA PRO A 305 19.24 -8.58 -5.64
C PRO A 305 20.62 -8.15 -5.10
N ALA A 306 21.59 -7.68 -5.91
CA ALA A 306 22.93 -7.43 -5.35
C ALA A 306 23.81 -6.36 -6.00
N GLU A 307 23.44 -5.71 -7.12
CA GLU A 307 24.35 -4.72 -7.74
C GLU A 307 23.73 -3.37 -8.08
N ASP A 308 22.41 -3.25 -8.07
CA ASP A 308 21.75 -2.01 -8.41
C ASP A 308 20.51 -1.90 -7.51
N ALA A 309 20.40 -0.87 -6.68
CA ALA A 309 19.09 -0.28 -6.45
C ALA A 309 18.99 0.86 -7.47
N PRO A 310 18.75 0.58 -8.77
CA PRO A 310 18.58 1.68 -9.69
C PRO A 310 17.21 2.29 -9.39
N ALA A 311 17.02 3.54 -9.80
CA ALA A 311 15.68 4.09 -9.88
C ALA A 311 14.75 3.06 -10.54
N VAL A 312 13.54 2.94 -9.98
CA VAL A 312 12.44 2.12 -10.52
C VAL A 312 12.02 2.81 -11.82
N ASP A 313 12.87 2.72 -12.85
CA ASP A 313 12.76 3.52 -14.05
C ASP A 313 11.56 3.05 -14.86
N ALA A 314 10.90 4.04 -15.47
CA ALA A 314 9.79 3.78 -16.35
C ALA A 314 10.24 3.00 -17.60
N PRO A 315 9.34 2.25 -18.28
CA PRO A 315 9.65 1.72 -19.59
C PRO A 315 10.14 2.85 -20.49
N ARG A 316 11.11 2.55 -21.36
CA ARG A 316 11.97 3.53 -22.05
C ARG A 316 11.24 4.62 -22.84
N VAL A 317 9.96 4.42 -23.15
CA VAL A 317 9.22 5.17 -24.15
C VAL A 317 7.89 5.71 -23.60
N VAL A 318 7.55 5.45 -22.34
CA VAL A 318 6.29 5.94 -21.74
C VAL A 318 6.20 7.47 -21.83
N ASP A 319 7.31 8.16 -21.60
CA ASP A 319 7.33 9.63 -21.56
C ASP A 319 7.35 10.31 -22.95
N GLU A 320 7.56 9.57 -24.04
CA GLU A 320 7.61 10.16 -25.39
C GLU A 320 6.29 10.07 -26.15
N VAL A 321 5.42 9.16 -25.71
CA VAL A 321 4.25 8.71 -26.48
C VAL A 321 2.94 9.26 -25.91
N PHE A 322 2.90 9.70 -24.64
CA PHE A 322 1.67 10.07 -23.95
C PHE A 322 1.52 11.57 -23.63
N PHE A 323 2.16 12.47 -24.40
CA PHE A 323 2.06 13.94 -24.25
C PHE A 323 1.51 14.67 -25.47
#